data_AF-A0A5K1DZC6-F1
#
_entry.id   AF-A0A5K1DZC6-F1
#
_cell.length_a   1.000
_cell.length_b   1.000
_cell.length_c   1.000
_cell.angle_alpha   90.00
_cell.angle_beta   90.00
_cell.angle_gamma   90.00
#
_symmetry.space_group_name_H-M   'P 1'
#
loop_
_entity.id
_entity.type
_entity.pdbx_description
1 polymer ?
#
loop_
_entity_poly.entity_id
_entity_poly.type
_entity_poly.pdbx_seq_one_letter_code
_entity_poly.pdbx_strand_id
1 'polypeptide(L)' 'VTKRDYAPENVWSKWIWSSQQDYFLNGAFFRASGPTFKNRYSKAQKITAKNGTFVGRLTRFAGALNCKPMVKC' A
#
# COMPACT_ATOMS: atom_id res chain seq x y z
N VAL A 1 -5.04 -8.48 -7.22
CA VAL A 1 -4.34 -7.63 -6.23
C VAL A 1 -3.23 -8.41 -5.53
N THR A 2 -3.52 -9.55 -4.91
CA THR A 2 -2.51 -10.42 -4.26
C THR A 2 -2.11 -11.59 -5.15
N LYS A 3 -0.81 -11.91 -5.22
CA LYS A 3 -0.26 -13.14 -5.83
C LYS A 3 0.79 -13.72 -4.89
N ARG A 4 0.75 -15.03 -4.63
CA ARG A 4 1.67 -15.72 -3.71
C ARG A 4 2.43 -16.76 -4.51
N ASP A 5 3.62 -16.40 -4.96
CA ASP A 5 4.41 -17.24 -5.84
C ASP A 5 5.19 -18.30 -5.06
N TYR A 6 5.23 -19.51 -5.62
CA TYR A 6 6.04 -20.64 -5.16
C TYR A 6 5.88 -21.01 -3.67
N ALA A 7 4.72 -20.75 -3.08
CA ALA A 7 4.44 -21.04 -1.67
C ALA A 7 3.12 -21.82 -1.53
N PRO A 8 3.13 -22.99 -0.86
CA PRO A 8 1.89 -23.68 -0.51
C PRO A 8 1.09 -22.94 0.58
N GLU A 9 -0.20 -23.24 0.70
CA GLU A 9 -1.11 -22.53 1.60
C GLU A 9 -0.73 -22.61 3.07
N ASN A 10 -0.21 -23.75 3.52
CA ASN A 10 0.29 -23.93 4.89
C ASN A 10 1.48 -22.99 5.23
N VAL A 11 2.20 -22.49 4.22
CA VAL A 11 3.30 -21.54 4.38
C VAL A 11 2.77 -20.12 4.31
N TRP A 12 2.12 -19.75 3.20
CA TRP A 12 1.76 -18.35 3.00
C TRP A 12 0.63 -17.88 3.92
N SER A 13 -0.23 -18.79 4.42
CA SER A 13 -1.31 -18.45 5.35
C SER A 13 -0.80 -17.84 6.65
N LYS A 14 0.47 -18.07 6.98
CA LYS A 14 1.15 -17.51 8.16
C LYS A 14 1.74 -16.11 7.91
N TRP A 15 1.85 -15.67 6.65
CA TRP A 15 2.40 -14.36 6.31
C TRP A 15 1.39 -13.26 6.63
N ILE A 16 1.86 -12.19 7.28
CA ILE A 16 1.04 -11.04 7.65
C ILE A 16 0.80 -10.19 6.39
N TRP A 17 -0.29 -10.49 5.69
CA TRP A 17 -0.76 -9.72 4.54
C TRP A 17 -2.12 -9.16 4.88
N SER A 18 -2.19 -7.85 5.13
CA SER A 18 -3.41 -7.15 5.53
C SER A 18 -3.73 -6.02 4.56
N SER A 19 -5.02 -5.79 4.33
CA SER A 19 -5.55 -4.64 3.59
C SER A 19 -6.37 -3.79 4.56
N GLN A 20 -6.21 -2.47 4.50
CA GLN A 20 -6.90 -1.53 5.40
C GLN A 20 -7.31 -0.29 4.62
N GLN A 21 -8.61 0.03 4.65
CA GLN A 21 -9.18 1.20 3.96
C GLN A 21 -8.87 1.26 2.45
N ASP A 22 -8.58 0.12 1.83
CA ASP A 22 -8.37 0.04 0.38
C ASP A 22 -9.70 0.19 -0.37
N TYR A 23 -9.63 0.82 -1.54
CA TYR A 23 -10.78 0.99 -2.41
C TYR A 23 -10.64 0.09 -3.64
N PHE A 24 -11.51 -0.91 -3.74
CA PHE A 24 -11.51 -1.86 -4.84
C PHE A 24 -12.66 -1.57 -5.82
N LEU A 25 -12.36 -1.65 -7.11
CA LEU A 25 -13.30 -1.44 -8.20
C LEU A 25 -13.29 -2.66 -9.12
N ASN A 26 -14.35 -2.85 -9.91
CA ASN A 26 -14.44 -3.88 -10.96
C ASN A 26 -14.17 -5.31 -10.45
N GLY A 27 -14.66 -5.64 -9.25
CA GLY A 27 -14.49 -6.97 -8.66
C GLY A 27 -13.08 -7.27 -8.15
N ALA A 28 -12.18 -6.28 -8.09
CA ALA A 28 -10.90 -6.45 -7.41
C ALA A 28 -11.10 -6.79 -5.93
N PHE A 29 -10.25 -7.66 -5.39
CA PHE A 29 -10.29 -8.05 -3.98
C PHE A 29 -8.88 -8.38 -3.47
N PHE A 30 -8.72 -8.33 -2.15
CA PHE A 30 -7.49 -8.68 -1.45
C PHE A 30 -7.72 -9.90 -0.57
N ARG A 31 -6.87 -10.92 -0.69
CA ARG A 31 -6.94 -12.12 0.17
C ARG A 31 -5.99 -11.96 1.35
N ALA A 32 -6.50 -11.58 2.52
CA ALA A 32 -5.69 -11.43 3.73
C ALA A 32 -5.18 -12.76 4.30
N SER A 33 -4.11 -12.70 5.10
CA SER A 33 -3.53 -13.85 5.80
C SER A 33 -2.72 -13.44 7.02
N GLY A 34 -2.37 -14.43 7.85
CA GLY A 34 -1.53 -14.26 9.01
C GLY A 34 -2.22 -13.57 10.19
N PRO A 35 -1.50 -13.42 11.31
CA PRO A 35 -1.99 -12.70 12.47
C PRO A 35 -2.06 -11.19 12.19
N THR A 36 -2.82 -10.46 13.02
CA THR A 36 -2.91 -9.00 12.95
C THR A 36 -1.54 -8.34 13.12
N PHE A 37 -1.23 -7.37 12.26
CA PHE A 37 -0.01 -6.59 12.34
C PHE A 37 0.05 -5.79 13.67
N LYS A 38 1.20 -5.86 14.35
CA LYS A 38 1.47 -5.05 15.55
C LYS A 38 2.33 -3.85 15.16
N ASN A 39 1.83 -2.64 15.41
CA ASN A 39 2.52 -1.40 15.08
C ASN A 39 3.81 -1.25 15.91
N ARG A 40 4.95 -1.10 15.25
CA ARG A 40 6.27 -0.91 15.86
C ARG A 40 6.85 0.50 15.66
N TYR A 41 6.11 1.38 14.99
CA TYR A 41 6.59 2.72 14.63
C TYR A 41 6.32 3.73 15.75
N SER A 42 7.30 4.59 16.01
CA SER A 42 7.16 5.73 16.92
C SER A 42 6.22 6.79 16.31
N LYS A 43 5.75 7.74 17.12
CA LYS A 43 4.88 8.82 16.62
C LYS A 43 5.57 9.67 15.53
N ALA A 44 6.88 9.92 15.66
CA ALA A 44 7.65 10.68 14.69
C ALA A 44 7.80 9.97 13.33
N GLN A 45 7.61 8.65 13.29
CA GLN A 45 7.67 7.84 12.06
C GLN A 45 6.28 7.62 11.42
N LYS A 46 5.21 8.18 12.00
CA LYS A 46 3.85 7.96 11.53
C LYS A 46 3.41 9.08 10.61
N ILE A 47 2.81 8.66 9.50
CA ILE A 47 2.05 9.52 8.61
C ILE A 47 0.62 8.99 8.60
N THR A 48 -0.37 9.88 8.76
CA THR A 48 -1.78 9.49 8.75
C THR A 48 -2.20 9.12 7.33
N ALA A 49 -2.58 7.85 7.14
CA ALA A 49 -3.11 7.37 5.87
C ALA A 49 -4.50 7.98 5.59
N LYS A 50 -4.78 8.22 4.30
CA LYS A 50 -6.13 8.52 3.80
C LYS A 50 -6.76 7.25 3.23
N ASN A 51 -8.09 7.22 3.19
CA ASN A 51 -8.84 6.16 2.53
C ASN A 51 -8.43 6.02 1.06
N GLY A 52 -8.45 4.80 0.53
CA GLY A 52 -8.09 4.47 -0.85
C GLY A 52 -8.85 5.28 -1.91
N THR A 53 -10.03 5.82 -1.61
CA THR A 53 -10.76 6.73 -2.51
C THR A 53 -9.98 8.01 -2.86
N PHE A 54 -9.01 8.42 -2.03
CA PHE A 54 -8.17 9.60 -2.26
C PHE A 54 -6.95 9.33 -3.15
N VAL A 55 -6.69 8.07 -3.54
CA VAL A 55 -5.46 7.70 -4.25
C VAL A 55 -5.21 8.58 -5.47
N GLY A 56 -6.22 8.81 -6.31
CA GLY A 56 -6.09 9.63 -7.51
C GLY A 56 -5.66 11.08 -7.22
N ARG A 57 -6.06 11.65 -6.08
CA ARG A 57 -5.62 13.01 -5.68
C ARG A 57 -4.22 13.00 -5.06
N LEU A 58 -3.87 11.95 -4.32
CA LEU A 58 -2.57 11.83 -3.66
C LEU A 58 -1.44 11.57 -4.64
N THR A 59 -1.69 10.80 -5.71
CA THR A 59 -0.66 10.41 -6.69
C THR A 59 -0.69 11.22 -7.99
N ARG A 60 -1.54 12.25 -8.10
CA ARG A 60 -1.69 13.04 -9.34
C ARG A 60 -0.41 13.72 -9.85
N PHE A 61 0.55 13.96 -8.97
CA PHE A 61 1.86 14.54 -9.31
C PHE A 61 3.01 13.53 -9.14
N ALA A 62 2.70 12.24 -9.08
CA ALA A 62 3.72 11.20 -9.02
C ALA A 62 4.48 11.13 -10.36
N GLY A 63 5.78 10.85 -10.30
CA GLY A 63 6.67 10.81 -11.46
C GLY A 63 7.85 11.77 -11.31
N ALA A 64 8.61 11.93 -12.39
CA ALA A 64 9.70 12.89 -12.43
C ALA A 64 9.14 14.32 -12.34
N LEU A 65 9.85 15.18 -11.60
CA LEU A 65 9.56 16.61 -11.61
C LEU A 65 9.90 17.19 -12.99
N ASN A 66 9.12 18.16 -13.46
CA ASN A 66 9.40 18.90 -14.69
C ASN A 66 10.48 19.96 -14.47
N CYS A 67 11.67 19.48 -14.11
CA CYS A 67 12.87 20.27 -13.91
C CYS A 67 13.32 20.94 -15.21
N LYS A 68 13.79 22.19 -15.12
CA LYS A 68 14.41 22.90 -16.24
C LYS A 68 15.87 23.23 -15.92
N PRO A 69 16.78 23.25 -16.91
CA PRO A 69 18.16 23.68 -16.70
C PRO A 69 18.21 25.06 -16.03
N MET A 70 19.09 25.22 -15.05
CA MET A 70 19.32 26.46 -14.28
C MET A 70 18.12 26.95 -13.45
N VAL A 71 17.06 26.14 -13.27
CA VAL A 71 15.92 26.44 -12.39
C VAL A 71 15.82 25.36 -11.33
N LYS A 72 15.63 25.76 -10.06
CA LYS A 72 15.37 24.79 -9.00
C LYS A 72 14.07 24.04 -9.28
N CYS A 73 14.16 22.73 -9.15
CA CYS A 73 13.03 21.90 -8.78
C CYS A 73 12.93 21.92 -7.24
#